data_AF-A0A679IB12-F1
#
_entry.id   AF-A0A679IB12-F1
#
_cell.length_a   1.000
_cell.length_b   1.000
_cell.length_c   1.000
_cell.angle_alpha   90.00
_cell.angle_beta   90.00
_cell.angle_gamma   90.00
#
_symmetry.space_group_name_H-M   'P 1'
#
loop_
_entity.id
_entity.type
_entity.pdbx_description
1 polymer ?
#
loop_
_entity_poly.entity_id
_entity_poly.type
_entity_poly.pdbx_seq_one_letter_code
_entity_poly.pdbx_strand_id
1 'polypeptide(L)'
;MMEDIQIIHSPLEQRVEADGRFVHIQIYRGEDSGWILEVVDDLNNSTVWDDEFSTDQEALNCALNEIESEGIEAFIDAPPLAHDQMMDFDPDQLFQPLSDEELEVLERFFIDEVPENAMTFDRVDGFLHAVAVGPLTLMPSQWLPKIWGSDNGIMPELEDFDRVQEILGLLMRHYNAIIRGFQLSPPLIQPFWYIREYEGQEVEDAEGWAGGFVDGVNLSAEACKPLLETEEGQSLYRPIRLLGEMELEPEDFALSSTPHQRHALAVQIPQAVLAIYAHWLPVRHANYEREVAKRLAPKVGRNDACPCGSGKKFKKCCGSPAVLH
;
A
#
# COMPACT_ATOMS: atom_id res chain seq x y z
N MET A 1 -10.42 21.21 19.54
CA MET A 1 -10.86 21.93 18.33
C MET A 1 -9.59 22.20 17.57
N MET A 2 -9.27 21.35 16.60
CA MET A 2 -8.20 21.66 15.65
C MET A 2 -8.73 22.83 14.82
N GLU A 3 -7.98 23.91 14.76
CA GLU A 3 -8.23 24.98 13.81
C GLU A 3 -7.99 24.37 12.43
N ASP A 4 -9.01 24.37 11.57
CA ASP A 4 -8.89 23.98 10.17
C ASP A 4 -7.79 24.85 9.55
N ILE A 5 -6.66 24.24 9.17
CA ILE A 5 -5.58 24.97 8.49
C ILE A 5 -6.15 25.36 7.12
N GLN A 6 -6.47 26.64 6.97
CA GLN A 6 -7.03 27.16 5.73
C GLN A 6 -5.93 27.29 4.68
N ILE A 7 -5.97 26.40 3.67
CA ILE A 7 -5.06 26.45 2.52
C ILE A 7 -5.62 27.46 1.51
N ILE A 8 -4.77 28.40 1.10
CA ILE A 8 -5.08 29.40 0.08
C ILE A 8 -4.40 28.96 -1.22
N HIS A 9 -5.22 28.61 -2.21
CA HIS A 9 -4.79 28.28 -3.57
C HIS A 9 -4.61 29.55 -4.40
N SER A 10 -3.57 29.57 -5.23
CA SER A 10 -3.33 30.67 -6.16
C SER A 10 -4.29 30.57 -7.35
N PRO A 11 -4.81 31.70 -7.87
CA PRO A 11 -5.52 31.72 -9.15
C PRO A 11 -4.61 31.46 -10.36
N LEU A 12 -3.28 31.40 -10.15
CA LEU A 12 -2.27 31.15 -11.19
C LEU A 12 -1.96 29.66 -11.39
N GLU A 13 -2.57 28.78 -10.59
CA GLU A 13 -2.54 27.34 -10.82
C GLU A 13 -3.03 27.03 -12.23
N GLN A 14 -2.27 26.22 -12.96
CA GLN A 14 -2.60 25.93 -14.35
C GLN A 14 -2.01 24.60 -14.81
N ARG A 15 -2.67 24.03 -15.82
CA ARG A 15 -2.14 22.90 -16.58
C ARG A 15 -1.22 23.42 -17.67
N VAL A 16 -0.02 22.85 -17.76
CA VAL A 16 0.93 23.10 -18.84
C VAL A 16 1.06 21.82 -19.67
N GLU A 17 1.02 21.96 -20.99
CA GLU A 17 1.09 20.85 -21.94
C GLU A 17 2.21 21.10 -22.96
N ALA A 18 3.05 20.09 -23.15
CA ALA A 18 4.12 20.09 -24.14
C ALA A 18 4.33 18.66 -24.65
N ASP A 19 4.57 18.51 -25.96
CA ASP A 19 4.87 17.21 -26.61
C ASP A 19 3.86 16.07 -26.31
N GLY A 20 2.58 16.43 -26.12
CA GLY A 20 1.51 15.46 -25.85
C GLY A 20 1.40 14.99 -24.40
N ARG A 21 2.22 15.54 -23.49
CA ARG A 21 2.15 15.31 -22.05
C ARG A 21 1.78 16.57 -21.30
N PHE A 22 1.24 16.43 -20.09
CA PHE A 22 0.86 17.56 -19.26
C PHE A 22 1.26 17.39 -17.81
N VAL A 23 1.45 18.52 -17.13
CA VAL A 23 1.63 18.61 -15.69
C VAL A 23 0.70 19.69 -15.13
N HIS A 24 0.32 19.55 -13.87
CA HIS A 24 -0.44 20.53 -13.11
C HIS A 24 0.50 21.31 -12.21
N ILE A 25 0.62 22.61 -12.48
CA ILE A 25 1.31 23.56 -11.59
C ILE A 25 0.31 23.96 -10.50
N GLN A 26 0.56 23.47 -9.29
CA GLN A 26 -0.16 23.81 -8.07
C GLN A 26 0.66 24.82 -7.25
N ILE A 27 0.00 25.87 -6.75
CA ILE A 27 0.65 26.97 -6.04
C ILE A 27 -0.24 27.36 -4.88
N TYR A 28 0.15 26.99 -3.68
CA TYR A 28 -0.69 27.15 -2.49
C TYR A 28 0.13 27.62 -1.29
N ARG A 29 -0.55 28.13 -0.26
CA ARG A 29 0.09 28.54 1.00
C ARG A 29 -0.87 28.43 2.19
N GLY A 30 -0.31 28.37 3.40
CA GLY A 30 -1.04 28.64 4.63
C GLY A 30 -1.19 30.15 4.88
N GLU A 31 -1.96 30.53 5.91
CA GLU A 31 -2.18 31.94 6.27
C GLU A 31 -0.88 32.69 6.59
N ASP A 32 0.10 32.01 7.20
CA ASP A 32 1.38 32.58 7.66
C ASP A 32 2.62 31.98 6.95
N SER A 33 2.48 31.35 5.78
CA SER A 33 3.60 30.82 4.98
C SER A 33 3.80 31.55 3.66
N GLY A 34 4.99 31.43 3.07
CA GLY A 34 5.22 31.73 1.66
C GLY A 34 4.49 30.75 0.74
N TRP A 35 4.52 31.04 -0.56
CA TRP A 35 3.91 30.22 -1.59
C TRP A 35 4.74 28.97 -1.84
N ILE A 36 4.10 27.82 -1.83
CA ILE A 36 4.67 26.53 -2.18
C ILE A 36 4.35 26.28 -3.64
N LEU A 37 5.35 25.81 -4.38
CA LEU A 37 5.20 25.33 -5.75
C LEU A 37 5.24 23.80 -5.75
N GLU A 38 4.25 23.20 -6.36
CA GLU A 38 4.18 21.77 -6.62
C GLU A 38 3.81 21.55 -8.09
N VAL A 39 4.57 20.69 -8.77
CA VAL A 39 4.25 20.26 -10.14
C VAL A 39 3.88 18.79 -10.06
N VAL A 40 2.66 18.48 -10.47
CA VAL A 40 2.07 17.14 -10.39
C VAL A 40 1.87 16.58 -11.79
N ASP A 41 2.34 15.37 -12.05
CA ASP A 41 2.09 14.67 -13.32
C ASP A 41 0.69 13.99 -13.32
N ASP A 42 0.36 13.34 -14.43
CA ASP A 42 -0.90 12.60 -14.60
C ASP A 42 -0.98 11.31 -13.77
N LEU A 43 0.16 10.81 -13.29
CA LEU A 43 0.28 9.68 -12.36
C LEU A 43 0.23 10.11 -10.89
N ASN A 44 0.01 11.40 -10.62
CA ASN A 44 -0.02 12.00 -9.30
C ASN A 44 1.33 11.89 -8.55
N ASN A 45 2.44 11.74 -9.28
CA ASN A 45 3.77 12.02 -8.76
C ASN A 45 3.94 13.53 -8.68
N SER A 46 4.62 14.01 -7.65
CA SER A 46 4.81 15.43 -7.47
C SER A 46 6.26 15.80 -7.22
N THR A 47 6.68 16.84 -7.93
CA THR A 47 7.90 17.57 -7.64
C THR A 47 7.51 18.78 -6.81
N VAL A 48 7.94 18.82 -5.56
CA VAL A 48 7.68 19.94 -4.64
C VAL A 48 8.99 20.69 -4.45
N TRP A 49 8.95 22.01 -4.63
CA TRP A 49 10.12 22.85 -4.41
C TRP A 49 10.32 23.05 -2.91
N ASP A 50 11.57 22.91 -2.45
CA ASP A 50 11.94 23.04 -1.02
C ASP A 50 11.90 24.50 -0.52
N ASP A 51 12.01 25.48 -1.43
CA ASP A 51 12.03 26.91 -1.10
C ASP A 51 10.62 27.53 -1.24
N GLU A 52 10.24 28.35 -0.25
CA GLU A 52 9.01 29.15 -0.32
C GLU A 52 9.20 30.41 -1.18
N PHE A 53 8.21 30.73 -2.00
CA PHE A 53 8.19 31.91 -2.86
C PHE A 53 7.47 33.08 -2.18
N SER A 54 7.94 34.31 -2.41
CA SER A 54 7.33 35.50 -1.82
C SER A 54 6.01 35.86 -2.51
N THR A 55 5.85 35.46 -3.77
CA THR A 55 4.61 35.62 -4.55
C THR A 55 4.29 34.36 -5.34
N ASP A 56 3.01 34.13 -5.63
CA ASP A 56 2.55 33.05 -6.50
C ASP A 56 3.06 33.21 -7.95
N GLN A 57 3.25 34.44 -8.42
CA GLN A 57 3.84 34.70 -9.72
C GLN A 57 5.31 34.27 -9.81
N GLU A 58 6.09 34.43 -8.72
CA GLU A 58 7.47 33.92 -8.67
C GLU A 58 7.50 32.39 -8.73
N ALA A 59 6.61 31.72 -7.98
CA ALA A 59 6.43 30.27 -8.06
C ALA A 59 6.09 29.82 -9.49
N LEU A 60 5.11 30.46 -10.12
CA LEU A 60 4.73 30.11 -11.50
C LEU A 60 5.88 30.31 -12.49
N ASN A 61 6.61 31.43 -12.38
CA ASN A 61 7.74 31.70 -13.26
C ASN A 61 8.86 30.66 -13.07
N CYS A 62 9.08 30.18 -11.84
CA CYS A 62 10.03 29.12 -11.54
C CYS A 62 9.66 27.84 -12.29
N ALA A 63 8.42 27.37 -12.13
CA ALA A 63 7.91 26.18 -12.82
C ALA A 63 8.04 26.30 -14.34
N LEU A 64 7.59 27.41 -14.92
CA LEU A 64 7.63 27.60 -16.37
C LEU A 64 9.05 27.65 -16.92
N ASN A 65 9.98 28.35 -16.24
CA ASN A 65 11.37 28.43 -16.66
C ASN A 65 12.07 27.07 -16.57
N GLU A 66 11.81 26.30 -15.52
CA GLU A 66 12.39 24.97 -15.36
C GLU A 66 11.83 24.00 -16.40
N ILE A 67 10.52 23.98 -16.64
CA ILE A 67 9.90 23.20 -17.72
C ILE A 67 10.46 23.59 -19.10
N GLU A 68 10.67 24.88 -19.38
CA GLU A 68 11.28 25.34 -20.63
C GLU A 68 12.75 24.90 -20.75
N SER A 69 13.49 24.86 -19.64
CA SER A 69 14.94 24.59 -19.63
C SER A 69 15.31 23.11 -19.57
N GLU A 70 14.59 22.31 -18.79
CA GLU A 70 14.86 20.89 -18.55
C GLU A 70 13.94 19.98 -19.39
N GLY A 71 12.84 20.54 -19.91
CA GLY A 71 11.78 19.81 -20.60
C GLY A 71 10.73 19.29 -19.64
N ILE A 72 9.48 19.19 -20.11
CA ILE A 72 8.35 18.71 -19.29
C ILE A 72 8.57 17.27 -18.78
N GLU A 73 9.35 16.47 -19.51
CA GLU A 73 9.73 15.09 -19.17
C GLU A 73 10.56 14.99 -17.88
N ALA A 74 11.26 16.04 -17.45
CA ALA A 74 12.00 16.03 -16.20
C ALA A 74 11.08 16.01 -14.96
N PHE A 75 9.82 16.41 -15.15
CA PHE A 75 8.78 16.49 -14.12
C PHE A 75 7.75 15.37 -14.23
N ILE A 76 8.00 14.41 -15.13
CA ILE A 76 7.15 13.25 -15.38
C ILE A 76 8.05 12.04 -15.15
N ASP A 77 7.78 11.27 -14.11
CA ASP A 77 8.54 10.04 -13.90
C ASP A 77 8.30 9.08 -15.08
N ALA A 78 9.37 8.46 -15.57
CA ALA A 78 9.30 7.62 -16.76
C ALA A 78 8.24 6.52 -16.59
N PRO A 79 7.30 6.36 -17.54
CA PRO A 79 6.33 5.27 -17.49
C PRO A 79 7.06 3.92 -17.64
N PRO A 80 6.56 2.84 -17.01
CA PRO A 80 6.97 1.51 -17.40
C PRO A 80 6.49 1.24 -18.84
N LEU A 81 7.45 0.90 -19.71
CA LEU A 81 7.28 0.29 -21.04
C LEU A 81 6.61 1.14 -22.14
N ALA A 82 6.85 0.70 -23.38
CA ALA A 82 6.83 1.48 -24.61
C ALA A 82 5.49 2.16 -24.96
N HIS A 83 5.61 3.38 -25.49
CA HIS A 83 4.53 4.29 -25.93
C HIS A 83 3.48 3.69 -26.89
N ASP A 84 3.75 2.56 -27.55
CA ASP A 84 2.80 1.88 -28.44
C ASP A 84 1.72 1.06 -27.72
N GLN A 85 1.79 0.89 -26.39
CA GLN A 85 0.75 0.20 -25.59
C GLN A 85 -0.13 1.15 -24.75
N MET A 86 0.19 2.45 -24.67
CA MET A 86 -0.53 3.40 -23.81
C MET A 86 -1.78 4.03 -24.42
N MET A 87 -2.11 3.74 -25.68
CA MET A 87 -3.39 4.21 -26.25
C MET A 87 -4.63 3.47 -25.70
N ASP A 88 -4.44 2.46 -24.85
CA ASP A 88 -5.51 1.68 -24.18
C ASP A 88 -5.38 1.62 -22.64
N PHE A 89 -4.49 2.42 -22.03
CA PHE A 89 -4.32 2.42 -20.56
C PHE A 89 -5.45 3.20 -19.89
N ASP A 90 -6.47 2.49 -19.46
CA ASP A 90 -7.50 3.00 -18.56
C ASP A 90 -7.00 2.89 -17.11
N PRO A 91 -6.78 4.00 -16.38
CA PRO A 91 -6.32 3.97 -14.99
C PRO A 91 -7.22 3.15 -14.06
N ASP A 92 -8.51 3.01 -14.40
CA ASP A 92 -9.43 2.15 -13.66
C ASP A 92 -9.03 0.67 -13.77
N GLN A 93 -8.34 0.24 -14.83
CA GLN A 93 -7.84 -1.13 -14.97
C GLN A 93 -6.90 -1.51 -13.82
N LEU A 94 -6.14 -0.57 -13.24
CA LEU A 94 -5.24 -0.83 -12.11
C LEU A 94 -5.98 -1.26 -10.83
N PHE A 95 -7.28 -1.00 -10.75
CA PHE A 95 -8.14 -1.32 -9.60
C PHE A 95 -9.26 -2.30 -9.97
N GLN A 96 -9.37 -2.68 -11.25
CA GLN A 96 -10.31 -3.70 -11.67
C GLN A 96 -9.87 -5.07 -11.15
N PRO A 97 -10.81 -5.87 -10.64
CA PRO A 97 -10.55 -7.26 -10.31
C PRO A 97 -9.89 -8.01 -11.47
N LEU A 98 -9.03 -8.98 -11.15
CA LEU A 98 -8.51 -9.88 -12.15
C LEU A 98 -9.65 -10.70 -12.77
N SER A 99 -9.56 -10.96 -14.07
CA SER A 99 -10.41 -11.96 -14.73
C SER A 99 -10.05 -13.37 -14.28
N ASP A 100 -10.95 -14.33 -14.50
CA ASP A 100 -10.69 -15.74 -14.20
C ASP A 100 -9.45 -16.24 -14.97
N GLU A 101 -9.24 -15.81 -16.21
CA GLU A 101 -8.06 -16.17 -16.99
C GLU A 101 -6.75 -15.62 -16.39
N GLU A 102 -6.78 -14.40 -15.85
CA GLU A 102 -5.61 -13.79 -15.20
C GLU A 102 -5.32 -14.40 -13.82
N LEU A 103 -6.37 -14.79 -13.07
CA LEU A 103 -6.22 -15.56 -11.85
C LEU A 103 -5.59 -16.93 -12.15
N GLU A 104 -6.04 -17.61 -13.21
CA GLU A 104 -5.43 -18.87 -13.65
C GLU A 104 -3.94 -18.72 -14.01
N VAL A 105 -3.53 -17.57 -14.57
CA VAL A 105 -2.10 -17.28 -14.84
C VAL A 105 -1.30 -17.19 -13.55
N LEU A 106 -1.82 -16.48 -12.54
CA LEU A 106 -1.18 -16.40 -11.22
C LEU A 106 -1.13 -17.78 -10.54
N GLU A 107 -2.24 -18.51 -10.52
CA GLU A 107 -2.31 -19.85 -9.94
C GLU A 107 -1.26 -20.79 -10.53
N ARG A 108 -1.20 -20.88 -11.87
CA ARG A 108 -0.21 -21.74 -12.56
C ARG A 108 1.21 -21.32 -12.24
N PHE A 109 1.50 -20.03 -12.24
CA PHE A 109 2.82 -19.52 -11.90
C PHE A 109 3.23 -19.92 -10.47
N PHE A 110 2.34 -19.76 -9.49
CA PHE A 110 2.59 -20.13 -8.09
C PHE A 110 2.63 -21.65 -7.83
N ILE A 111 2.25 -22.46 -8.82
CA ILE A 111 2.35 -23.93 -8.76
C ILE A 111 3.62 -24.43 -9.48
N ASP A 112 3.90 -23.90 -10.67
CA ASP A 112 4.88 -24.50 -11.58
C ASP A 112 6.24 -23.77 -11.62
N GLU A 113 6.26 -22.46 -11.32
CA GLU A 113 7.42 -21.59 -11.62
C GLU A 113 8.14 -21.05 -10.37
N VAL A 114 7.58 -21.25 -9.17
CA VAL A 114 8.14 -20.74 -7.90
C VAL A 114 8.83 -21.84 -7.09
N PRO A 115 9.78 -21.48 -6.19
CA PRO A 115 10.39 -22.41 -5.25
C PRO A 115 9.36 -23.12 -4.34
N GLU A 116 9.67 -24.33 -3.88
CA GLU A 116 8.77 -25.12 -3.01
C GLU A 116 8.37 -24.42 -1.70
N ASN A 117 9.17 -23.46 -1.23
CA ASN A 117 8.90 -22.68 -0.01
C ASN A 117 8.12 -21.38 -0.28
N ALA A 118 7.77 -21.08 -1.53
CA ALA A 118 6.88 -19.98 -1.86
C ALA A 118 5.44 -20.29 -1.41
N MET A 119 4.63 -19.24 -1.26
CA MET A 119 3.22 -19.38 -0.94
C MET A 119 2.44 -19.90 -2.16
N THR A 120 1.41 -20.72 -1.92
CA THR A 120 0.38 -20.99 -2.93
C THR A 120 -0.48 -19.75 -3.15
N PHE A 121 -1.16 -19.63 -4.29
CA PHE A 121 -1.88 -18.40 -4.62
C PHE A 121 -3.04 -18.07 -3.65
N ASP A 122 -3.78 -19.07 -3.15
CA ASP A 122 -4.78 -18.88 -2.08
C ASP A 122 -4.16 -18.35 -0.78
N ARG A 123 -2.96 -18.82 -0.43
CA ARG A 123 -2.18 -18.25 0.68
C ARG A 123 -1.72 -16.82 0.40
N VAL A 124 -1.30 -16.52 -0.83
CA VAL A 124 -0.96 -15.14 -1.24
C VAL A 124 -2.18 -14.23 -1.11
N ASP A 125 -3.36 -14.66 -1.54
CA ASP A 125 -4.60 -13.89 -1.43
C ASP A 125 -4.91 -13.53 0.03
N GLY A 126 -4.87 -14.51 0.94
CA GLY A 126 -5.11 -14.26 2.36
C GLY A 126 -4.04 -13.37 3.01
N PHE A 127 -2.79 -13.53 2.59
CA PHE A 127 -1.68 -12.67 3.01
C PHE A 127 -1.89 -11.22 2.58
N LEU A 128 -2.27 -10.98 1.32
CA LEU A 128 -2.57 -9.65 0.80
C LEU A 128 -3.78 -9.02 1.49
N HIS A 129 -4.81 -9.81 1.83
CA HIS A 129 -5.92 -9.32 2.65
C HIS A 129 -5.46 -8.85 4.03
N ALA A 130 -4.62 -9.62 4.74
CA ALA A 130 -4.07 -9.19 6.02
C ALA A 130 -3.24 -7.91 5.92
N VAL A 131 -2.40 -7.80 4.89
CA VAL A 131 -1.61 -6.59 4.60
C VAL A 131 -2.52 -5.39 4.30
N ALA A 132 -3.62 -5.57 3.58
CA ALA A 132 -4.57 -4.50 3.25
C ALA A 132 -5.37 -4.01 4.48
N VAL A 133 -5.80 -4.92 5.36
CA VAL A 133 -6.69 -4.58 6.49
C VAL A 133 -5.96 -4.27 7.79
N GLY A 134 -4.65 -4.49 7.84
CA GLY A 134 -3.82 -4.31 9.02
C GLY A 134 -3.74 -2.85 9.53
N PRO A 135 -3.16 -2.64 10.72
CA PRO A 135 -3.06 -1.32 11.36
C PRO A 135 -2.03 -0.38 10.72
N LEU A 136 -1.12 -0.92 9.90
CA LEU A 136 -0.02 -0.19 9.27
C LEU A 136 -0.08 -0.31 7.74
N THR A 137 0.29 0.76 7.05
CA THR A 137 0.59 0.69 5.61
C THR A 137 1.98 0.10 5.43
N LEU A 138 2.06 -1.08 4.82
CA LEU A 138 3.33 -1.75 4.53
C LEU A 138 3.75 -1.48 3.08
N MET A 139 5.01 -1.09 2.89
CA MET A 139 5.59 -0.91 1.55
C MET A 139 5.78 -2.28 0.88
N PRO A 140 5.67 -2.39 -0.46
CA PRO A 140 5.89 -3.65 -1.19
C PRO A 140 7.20 -4.35 -0.83
N SER A 141 8.28 -3.60 -0.63
CA SER A 141 9.58 -4.15 -0.20
C SER A 141 9.55 -4.89 1.14
N GLN A 142 8.54 -4.64 1.99
CA GLN A 142 8.40 -5.28 3.30
C GLN A 142 7.64 -6.62 3.24
N TRP A 143 6.72 -6.79 2.27
CA TRP A 143 5.84 -7.96 2.20
C TRP A 143 6.06 -8.81 0.95
N LEU A 144 6.45 -8.23 -0.19
CA LEU A 144 6.62 -8.93 -1.46
C LEU A 144 7.67 -10.07 -1.38
N PRO A 145 8.82 -9.92 -0.69
CA PRO A 145 9.77 -11.02 -0.55
C PRO A 145 9.21 -12.28 0.12
N LYS A 146 8.23 -12.11 1.01
CA LYS A 146 7.68 -13.20 1.82
C LYS A 146 6.80 -14.13 1.00
N ILE A 147 6.17 -13.61 -0.05
CA ILE A 147 5.40 -14.41 -1.02
C ILE A 147 6.28 -15.49 -1.68
N TRP A 148 7.57 -15.18 -1.88
CA TRP A 148 8.54 -16.09 -2.51
C TRP A 148 9.26 -17.02 -1.53
N GLY A 149 8.89 -17.00 -0.24
CA GLY A 149 9.58 -17.77 0.79
C GLY A 149 11.01 -17.28 1.10
N SER A 150 11.37 -16.07 0.64
CA SER A 150 12.73 -15.52 0.74
C SER A 150 12.82 -14.53 1.91
N ASP A 151 13.62 -14.86 2.93
CA ASP A 151 13.97 -13.91 3.99
C ASP A 151 14.94 -12.81 3.52
N ASN A 152 15.55 -12.99 2.34
CA ASN A 152 16.61 -12.14 1.82
C ASN A 152 16.15 -11.13 0.77
N GLY A 153 14.85 -11.04 0.48
CA GLY A 153 14.35 -10.02 -0.46
C GLY A 153 14.38 -10.42 -1.94
N ILE A 154 14.94 -11.58 -2.27
CA ILE A 154 15.24 -11.94 -3.67
C ILE A 154 14.07 -12.73 -4.24
N MET A 155 13.42 -12.18 -5.28
CA MET A 155 12.50 -12.89 -6.17
C MET A 155 13.20 -14.14 -6.73
N PRO A 156 12.49 -15.24 -7.06
CA PRO A 156 13.13 -16.37 -7.73
C PRO A 156 13.93 -15.86 -8.94
N GLU A 157 15.11 -16.43 -9.18
CA GLU A 157 15.89 -16.13 -10.39
C GLU A 157 15.11 -16.63 -11.61
N LEU A 158 14.13 -15.84 -12.04
CA LEU A 158 13.39 -16.06 -13.27
C LEU A 158 14.24 -15.50 -14.39
N GLU A 159 14.58 -16.37 -15.35
CA GLU A 159 15.43 -16.00 -16.49
C GLU A 159 14.74 -14.99 -17.42
N ASP A 160 13.42 -14.83 -17.30
CA ASP A 160 12.56 -14.01 -18.16
C ASP A 160 12.01 -12.78 -17.40
N PHE A 161 12.54 -11.60 -17.75
CA PHE A 161 12.14 -10.34 -17.16
C PHE A 161 10.71 -9.92 -17.53
N ASP A 162 10.25 -10.23 -18.74
CA ASP A 162 8.90 -9.86 -19.19
C ASP A 162 7.86 -10.67 -18.40
N ARG A 163 8.14 -11.96 -18.18
CA ARG A 163 7.30 -12.83 -17.33
C ARG A 163 7.25 -12.33 -15.88
N VAL A 164 8.38 -11.88 -15.34
CA VAL A 164 8.44 -11.27 -14.00
C VAL A 164 7.56 -10.03 -13.90
N GLN A 165 7.65 -9.13 -14.89
CA GLN A 165 6.86 -7.90 -14.90
C GLN A 165 5.36 -8.18 -15.03
N GLU A 166 4.98 -9.14 -15.87
CA GLU A 166 3.59 -9.60 -16.03
C GLU A 166 3.01 -10.07 -14.68
N ILE A 167 3.69 -11.01 -14.01
CA ILE A 167 3.22 -11.59 -12.75
C ILE A 167 3.17 -10.54 -11.64
N LEU A 168 4.18 -9.68 -11.53
CA LEU A 168 4.17 -8.59 -10.55
C LEU A 168 3.05 -7.59 -10.82
N GLY A 169 2.78 -7.28 -12.09
CA GLY A 169 1.67 -6.43 -12.49
C GLY A 169 0.32 -7.00 -12.05
N LEU A 170 0.08 -8.28 -12.34
CA LEU A 170 -1.13 -8.98 -11.91
C LEU A 170 -1.26 -9.03 -10.39
N LEU A 171 -0.18 -9.35 -9.67
CA LEU A 171 -0.16 -9.41 -8.21
C LEU A 171 -0.48 -8.05 -7.57
N MET A 172 0.11 -6.97 -8.08
CA MET A 172 -0.16 -5.61 -7.59
C MET A 172 -1.58 -5.17 -7.91
N ARG A 173 -2.09 -5.50 -9.11
CA ARG A 173 -3.48 -5.19 -9.50
C ARG A 173 -4.48 -5.95 -8.63
N HIS A 174 -4.20 -7.20 -8.31
CA HIS A 174 -4.97 -7.99 -7.36
C HIS A 174 -5.01 -7.35 -5.96
N TYR A 175 -3.84 -6.95 -5.45
CA TYR A 175 -3.74 -6.23 -4.17
C TYR A 175 -4.54 -4.90 -4.19
N ASN A 176 -4.44 -4.13 -5.27
CA ASN A 176 -5.20 -2.90 -5.45
C ASN A 176 -6.72 -3.15 -5.50
N ALA A 177 -7.16 -4.22 -6.16
CA ALA A 177 -8.56 -4.62 -6.22
C ALA A 177 -9.09 -5.01 -4.82
N ILE A 178 -8.30 -5.72 -4.00
CA ILE A 178 -8.63 -6.01 -2.60
C ILE A 178 -8.83 -4.70 -1.82
N ILE A 179 -7.87 -3.77 -1.88
CA ILE A 179 -7.99 -2.46 -1.22
C ILE A 179 -9.26 -1.72 -1.69
N ARG A 180 -9.49 -1.70 -3.00
CA ARG A 180 -10.67 -1.04 -3.59
C ARG A 180 -11.96 -1.65 -3.09
N GLY A 181 -12.04 -2.98 -2.98
CA GLY A 181 -13.19 -3.69 -2.43
C GLY A 181 -13.59 -3.19 -1.04
N PHE A 182 -12.61 -2.99 -0.15
CA PHE A 182 -12.85 -2.45 1.20
C PHE A 182 -13.30 -0.97 1.22
N GLN A 183 -12.99 -0.20 0.16
CA GLN A 183 -13.36 1.21 0.04
C GLN A 183 -14.75 1.42 -0.59
N LEU A 184 -15.37 0.37 -1.14
CA LEU A 184 -16.73 0.44 -1.68
C LEU A 184 -17.77 0.66 -0.56
N SER A 185 -18.96 1.12 -0.97
CA SER A 185 -20.10 1.29 -0.09
C SER A 185 -21.33 0.58 -0.69
N PRO A 186 -21.71 -0.62 -0.21
CA PRO A 186 -21.07 -1.37 0.89
C PRO A 186 -19.69 -1.96 0.49
N PRO A 187 -18.79 -2.23 1.46
CA PRO A 187 -17.55 -2.93 1.19
C PRO A 187 -17.81 -4.32 0.58
N LEU A 188 -16.99 -4.68 -0.40
CA LEU A 188 -17.03 -5.99 -1.05
C LEU A 188 -15.68 -6.68 -0.84
N ILE A 189 -15.73 -7.94 -0.42
CA ILE A 189 -14.56 -8.80 -0.30
C ILE A 189 -14.84 -10.11 -1.02
N GLN A 190 -13.82 -10.61 -1.70
CA GLN A 190 -13.89 -11.85 -2.47
C GLN A 190 -12.62 -12.65 -2.20
N PRO A 191 -12.55 -13.36 -1.06
CA PRO A 191 -11.44 -14.24 -0.77
C PRO A 191 -11.27 -15.29 -1.88
N PHE A 192 -10.02 -15.56 -2.26
CA PHE A 192 -9.69 -16.62 -3.20
C PHE A 192 -9.32 -17.90 -2.45
N TRP A 193 -10.15 -18.93 -2.59
CA TRP A 193 -9.86 -20.27 -2.08
C TRP A 193 -10.62 -21.34 -2.86
N TYR A 194 -10.22 -22.59 -2.69
CA TYR A 194 -10.75 -23.71 -3.47
C TYR A 194 -12.06 -24.25 -2.89
N ILE A 195 -12.97 -24.67 -3.77
CA ILE A 195 -14.14 -25.47 -3.42
C ILE A 195 -13.82 -26.93 -3.71
N ARG A 196 -14.06 -27.81 -2.74
CA ARG A 196 -13.85 -29.26 -2.87
C ARG A 196 -15.15 -30.02 -2.67
N GLU A 197 -15.26 -31.20 -3.27
CA GLU A 197 -16.34 -32.13 -2.94
C GLU A 197 -15.93 -33.02 -1.77
N TYR A 198 -16.77 -33.07 -0.73
CA TYR A 198 -16.62 -33.95 0.41
C TYR A 198 -17.98 -34.53 0.81
N GLU A 199 -18.08 -35.87 0.87
CA GLU A 199 -19.34 -36.58 1.16
C GLU A 199 -20.53 -36.16 0.27
N GLY A 200 -20.27 -35.81 -1.00
CA GLY A 200 -21.27 -35.37 -1.96
C GLY A 200 -21.78 -33.94 -1.74
N GLN A 201 -21.05 -33.13 -0.95
CA GLN A 201 -21.32 -31.71 -0.74
C GLN A 201 -20.11 -30.88 -1.11
N GLU A 202 -20.34 -29.70 -1.66
CA GLU A 202 -19.30 -28.69 -1.87
C GLU A 202 -18.92 -28.05 -0.53
N VAL A 203 -17.62 -28.02 -0.24
CA VAL A 203 -17.03 -27.41 0.96
C VAL A 203 -15.94 -26.43 0.56
N GLU A 204 -15.94 -25.27 1.20
CA GLU A 204 -14.91 -24.24 1.02
C GLU A 204 -13.65 -24.59 1.82
N ASP A 205 -12.50 -24.66 1.15
CA ASP A 205 -11.19 -24.94 1.73
C ASP A 205 -10.36 -23.66 1.85
N ALA A 206 -10.55 -22.95 2.95
CA ALA A 206 -9.86 -21.69 3.25
C ALA A 206 -8.57 -21.87 4.09
N GLU A 207 -8.02 -23.09 4.21
CA GLU A 207 -6.84 -23.35 5.06
C GLU A 207 -5.61 -22.56 4.57
N GLY A 208 -5.31 -22.62 3.26
CA GLY A 208 -4.20 -21.88 2.67
C GLY A 208 -4.37 -20.37 2.83
N TRP A 209 -5.55 -19.85 2.49
CA TRP A 209 -5.92 -18.45 2.68
C TRP A 209 -5.75 -17.99 4.13
N ALA A 210 -6.28 -18.74 5.10
CA ALA A 210 -6.18 -18.39 6.51
C ALA A 210 -4.72 -18.40 6.98
N GLY A 211 -3.92 -19.37 6.53
CA GLY A 211 -2.48 -19.40 6.81
C GLY A 211 -1.75 -18.17 6.28
N GLY A 212 -2.11 -17.70 5.09
CA GLY A 212 -1.57 -16.48 4.51
C GLY A 212 -1.95 -15.24 5.33
N PHE A 213 -3.21 -15.16 5.77
CA PHE A 213 -3.67 -14.07 6.61
C PHE A 213 -2.90 -14.05 7.95
N VAL A 214 -2.66 -15.21 8.56
CA VAL A 214 -1.82 -15.34 9.77
C VAL A 214 -0.40 -14.82 9.50
N ASP A 215 0.21 -15.19 8.37
CA ASP A 215 1.54 -14.69 7.98
C ASP A 215 1.56 -13.16 7.82
N GLY A 216 0.53 -12.59 7.22
CA GLY A 216 0.41 -11.14 7.04
C GLY A 216 0.22 -10.39 8.36
N VAL A 217 -0.58 -10.94 9.29
CA VAL A 217 -0.70 -10.41 10.66
C VAL A 217 0.65 -10.44 11.37
N ASN A 218 1.44 -11.50 11.18
CA ASN A 218 2.75 -11.66 11.79
C ASN A 218 3.78 -10.62 11.32
N LEU A 219 3.64 -10.04 10.12
CA LEU A 219 4.50 -8.94 9.66
C LEU A 219 4.42 -7.71 10.56
N SER A 220 3.28 -7.49 11.20
CA SER A 220 3.03 -6.37 12.11
C SER A 220 2.49 -6.83 13.45
N ALA A 221 2.96 -7.98 13.95
CA ALA A 221 2.43 -8.65 15.14
C ALA A 221 2.25 -7.69 16.34
N GLU A 222 3.27 -6.88 16.65
CA GLU A 222 3.22 -5.90 17.73
C GLU A 222 2.13 -4.85 17.54
N ALA A 223 1.90 -4.40 16.31
CA ALA A 223 0.85 -3.42 15.99
C ALA A 223 -0.54 -4.04 16.02
N CYS A 224 -0.67 -5.36 15.81
CA CYS A 224 -1.92 -6.10 15.84
C CYS A 224 -2.39 -6.47 17.27
N LYS A 225 -1.47 -6.53 18.25
CA LYS A 225 -1.78 -6.88 19.67
C LYS A 225 -2.98 -6.13 20.26
N PRO A 226 -3.14 -4.80 20.09
CA PRO A 226 -4.24 -4.07 20.71
C PRO A 226 -5.64 -4.57 20.35
N LEU A 227 -5.81 -5.19 19.16
CA LEU A 227 -7.04 -5.89 18.81
C LEU A 227 -7.03 -7.33 19.33
N LEU A 228 -5.96 -8.08 19.05
CA LEU A 228 -5.88 -9.52 19.31
C LEU A 228 -5.85 -9.90 20.80
N GLU A 229 -5.57 -8.95 21.69
CA GLU A 229 -5.64 -9.16 23.16
C GLU A 229 -7.04 -8.89 23.74
N THR A 230 -7.98 -8.36 22.95
CA THR A 230 -9.37 -8.14 23.38
C THR A 230 -10.22 -9.38 23.12
N GLU A 231 -11.24 -9.63 23.95
CA GLU A 231 -12.19 -10.73 23.74
C GLU A 231 -12.91 -10.63 22.38
N GLU A 232 -13.27 -9.40 21.98
CA GLU A 232 -13.88 -9.13 20.67
C GLU A 232 -12.91 -9.47 19.53
N GLY A 233 -11.68 -8.96 19.57
CA GLY A 233 -10.68 -9.24 18.54
C GLY A 233 -10.29 -10.71 18.46
N GLN A 234 -10.21 -11.41 19.59
CA GLN A 234 -10.00 -12.86 19.62
C GLN A 234 -11.15 -13.60 18.95
N SER A 235 -12.40 -13.19 19.21
CA SER A 235 -13.60 -13.77 18.57
C SER A 235 -13.59 -13.55 17.06
N LEU A 236 -13.28 -12.32 16.61
CA LEU A 236 -13.17 -11.99 15.19
C LEU A 236 -12.06 -12.77 14.49
N TYR A 237 -10.88 -12.88 15.11
CA TYR A 237 -9.73 -13.55 14.52
C TYR A 237 -9.83 -15.09 14.58
N ARG A 238 -10.68 -15.63 15.45
CA ARG A 238 -10.82 -17.07 15.71
C ARG A 238 -10.97 -17.96 14.46
N PRO A 239 -11.87 -17.70 13.49
CA PRO A 239 -11.98 -18.57 12.31
C PRO A 239 -10.70 -18.62 11.49
N ILE A 240 -10.00 -17.48 11.36
CA ILE A 240 -8.73 -17.39 10.64
C ILE A 240 -7.65 -18.15 11.42
N ARG A 241 -7.57 -17.94 12.73
CA ARG A 241 -6.62 -18.62 13.60
C ARG A 241 -6.73 -20.15 13.54
N LEU A 242 -7.95 -20.67 13.68
CA LEU A 242 -8.23 -22.11 13.72
C LEU A 242 -7.98 -22.83 12.39
N LEU A 243 -7.93 -22.09 11.28
CA LEU A 243 -7.65 -22.61 9.95
C LEU A 243 -6.19 -22.39 9.51
N GLY A 244 -5.56 -21.30 9.99
CA GLY A 244 -4.28 -20.84 9.47
C GLY A 244 -3.07 -21.08 10.38
N GLU A 245 -3.26 -21.23 11.70
CA GLU A 245 -2.13 -21.50 12.60
C GLU A 245 -1.63 -22.94 12.45
N MET A 246 -0.31 -23.10 12.37
CA MET A 246 0.33 -24.42 12.24
C MET A 246 0.26 -25.24 13.53
N GLU A 247 0.26 -24.57 14.69
CA GLU A 247 0.27 -25.19 16.00
C GLU A 247 -0.97 -24.75 16.78
N LEU A 248 -1.91 -25.67 16.94
CA LEU A 248 -3.13 -25.47 17.71
C LEU A 248 -3.14 -26.37 18.94
N GLU A 249 -3.73 -25.88 20.03
CA GLU A 249 -4.07 -26.71 21.17
C GLU A 249 -5.07 -27.80 20.76
N PRO A 250 -5.06 -28.99 21.40
CA PRO A 250 -5.92 -30.12 21.00
C PRO A 250 -7.42 -29.77 20.95
N GLU A 251 -7.86 -28.88 21.85
CA GLU A 251 -9.25 -28.42 21.94
C GLU A 251 -9.64 -27.55 20.73
N ASP A 252 -8.72 -26.71 20.26
CA ASP A 252 -8.89 -25.87 19.08
C ASP A 252 -8.80 -26.69 17.79
N PHE A 253 -7.83 -27.61 17.71
CA PHE A 253 -7.70 -28.53 16.58
C PHE A 253 -8.96 -29.36 16.36
N ALA A 254 -9.63 -29.81 17.43
CA ALA A 254 -10.88 -30.55 17.35
C ALA A 254 -12.02 -29.76 16.67
N LEU A 255 -11.90 -28.42 16.61
CA LEU A 255 -12.89 -27.52 16.01
C LEU A 255 -12.66 -27.30 14.51
N SER A 256 -11.54 -27.74 13.95
CA SER A 256 -11.20 -27.67 12.50
C SER A 256 -10.81 -29.03 11.91
N SER A 257 -11.02 -30.12 12.66
CA SER A 257 -10.55 -31.47 12.30
C SER A 257 -11.22 -32.09 11.06
N THR A 258 -12.41 -31.61 10.65
CA THR A 258 -13.17 -32.15 9.51
C THR A 258 -13.43 -31.09 8.44
N PRO A 259 -13.60 -31.46 7.14
CA PRO A 259 -13.90 -30.51 6.08
C PRO A 259 -15.17 -29.69 6.33
N HIS A 260 -16.24 -30.28 6.87
CA HIS A 260 -17.47 -29.53 7.23
C HIS A 260 -17.23 -28.49 8.34
N GLN A 261 -16.41 -28.80 9.33
CA GLN A 261 -16.03 -27.84 10.37
C GLN A 261 -15.22 -26.69 9.78
N ARG A 262 -14.26 -27.00 8.90
CA ARG A 262 -13.43 -25.98 8.25
C ARG A 262 -14.24 -25.09 7.32
N HIS A 263 -15.15 -25.65 6.54
CA HIS A 263 -16.12 -24.89 5.77
C HIS A 263 -16.96 -23.95 6.66
N ALA A 264 -17.46 -24.43 7.80
CA ALA A 264 -18.21 -23.59 8.73
C ALA A 264 -17.38 -22.42 9.31
N LEU A 265 -16.06 -22.59 9.45
CA LEU A 265 -15.14 -21.52 9.82
C LEU A 265 -14.88 -20.57 8.63
N ALA A 266 -14.69 -21.09 7.42
CA ALA A 266 -14.48 -20.32 6.20
C ALA A 266 -15.62 -19.33 5.93
N VAL A 267 -16.88 -19.78 6.09
CA VAL A 267 -18.08 -18.93 5.93
C VAL A 267 -18.10 -17.72 6.88
N GLN A 268 -17.38 -17.78 8.01
CA GLN A 268 -17.29 -16.67 8.97
C GLN A 268 -16.19 -15.65 8.62
N ILE A 269 -15.19 -16.06 7.83
CA ILE A 269 -14.02 -15.23 7.50
C ILE A 269 -14.43 -13.88 6.89
N PRO A 270 -15.32 -13.79 5.89
CA PRO A 270 -15.60 -12.52 5.25
C PRO A 270 -16.06 -11.44 6.25
N GLN A 271 -17.03 -11.77 7.09
CA GLN A 271 -17.54 -10.83 8.09
C GLN A 271 -16.48 -10.48 9.16
N ALA A 272 -15.64 -11.44 9.54
CA ALA A 272 -14.53 -11.20 10.46
C ALA A 272 -13.52 -10.20 9.89
N VAL A 273 -13.12 -10.38 8.63
CA VAL A 273 -12.15 -9.50 7.95
C VAL A 273 -12.71 -8.08 7.80
N LEU A 274 -14.00 -7.93 7.44
CA LEU A 274 -14.66 -6.63 7.39
C LEU A 274 -14.65 -5.92 8.76
N ALA A 275 -14.87 -6.66 9.85
CA ALA A 275 -14.82 -6.11 11.20
C ALA A 275 -13.39 -5.70 11.61
N ILE A 276 -12.38 -6.52 11.29
CA ILE A 276 -10.96 -6.18 11.49
C ILE A 276 -10.59 -4.91 10.71
N TYR A 277 -11.00 -4.83 9.43
CA TYR A 277 -10.79 -3.65 8.61
C TYR A 277 -11.41 -2.39 9.22
N ALA A 278 -12.66 -2.48 9.66
CA ALA A 278 -13.38 -1.37 10.29
C ALA A 278 -12.74 -0.95 11.62
N HIS A 279 -12.24 -1.90 12.42
CA HIS A 279 -11.52 -1.61 13.66
C HIS A 279 -10.25 -0.79 13.40
N TRP A 280 -9.48 -1.15 12.37
CA TRP A 280 -8.21 -0.47 12.06
C TRP A 280 -8.34 0.79 11.21
N LEU A 281 -9.49 1.03 10.56
CA LEU A 281 -9.68 2.19 9.70
C LEU A 281 -9.40 3.53 10.41
N PRO A 282 -9.93 3.81 11.62
CA PRO A 282 -9.60 5.03 12.35
C PRO A 282 -8.11 5.14 12.73
N VAL A 283 -7.46 4.01 13.02
CA VAL A 283 -6.03 3.96 13.36
C VAL A 283 -5.18 4.29 12.13
N ARG A 284 -5.50 3.73 10.96
CA ARG A 284 -4.83 4.05 9.70
C ARG A 284 -5.02 5.52 9.33
N HIS A 285 -6.22 6.08 9.47
CA HIS A 285 -6.48 7.50 9.24
C HIS A 285 -5.62 8.38 10.16
N ALA A 286 -5.60 8.09 11.46
CA ALA A 286 -4.78 8.85 12.41
C ALA A 286 -3.27 8.73 12.14
N ASN A 287 -2.80 7.57 11.70
CA ASN A 287 -1.40 7.37 11.31
C ASN A 287 -1.05 8.15 10.05
N TYR A 288 -1.91 8.12 9.05
CA TYR A 288 -1.76 8.92 7.83
C TYR A 288 -1.72 10.41 8.14
N GLU A 289 -2.68 10.91 8.93
CA GLU A 289 -2.72 12.33 9.36
C GLU A 289 -1.44 12.74 10.11
N ARG A 290 -0.90 11.88 10.99
CA ARG A 290 0.37 12.14 11.68
C ARG A 290 1.57 12.20 10.74
N GLU A 291 1.63 11.29 9.77
CA GLU A 291 2.71 11.29 8.78
C GLU A 291 2.63 12.52 7.87
N VAL A 292 1.44 12.91 7.43
CA VAL A 292 1.22 14.16 6.67
C VAL A 292 1.63 15.37 7.51
N ALA A 293 1.17 15.47 8.76
CA ALA A 293 1.54 16.56 9.66
C ALA A 293 3.05 16.63 9.92
N LYS A 294 3.73 15.48 10.01
CA LYS A 294 5.19 15.41 10.16
C LYS A 294 5.93 15.87 8.91
N ARG A 295 5.41 15.58 7.71
CA ARG A 295 5.96 16.10 6.44
C ARG A 295 5.78 17.61 6.31
N LEU A 296 4.64 18.13 6.78
CA LEU A 296 4.31 19.56 6.79
C LEU A 296 4.98 20.33 7.95
N ALA A 297 5.54 19.65 8.95
CA ALA A 297 6.24 20.30 10.04
C ALA A 297 7.45 21.09 9.50
N PRO A 298 7.65 22.35 9.92
CA PRO A 298 8.76 23.17 9.44
C PRO A 298 10.10 22.44 9.62
N LYS A 299 10.72 22.05 8.51
CA LYS A 299 12.07 21.46 8.56
C LYS A 299 13.02 22.54 9.04
N VAL A 300 13.77 22.26 10.11
CA VAL A 300 14.84 23.16 10.56
C VAL A 300 15.80 23.36 9.40
N GLY A 301 15.84 24.58 8.87
CA GLY A 301 16.71 24.93 7.77
C GLY A 301 18.16 24.68 8.17
N ARG A 302 18.97 24.20 7.21
CA ARG A 302 20.39 23.87 7.42
C ARG A 302 21.17 25.04 8.05
N ASN A 303 20.72 26.28 7.85
CA ASN A 303 21.32 27.51 8.37
C ASN A 303 20.62 28.11 9.61
N ASP A 304 19.48 27.56 10.03
CA ASP A 304 18.68 28.09 11.14
C ASP A 304 19.31 27.77 12.49
N ALA A 305 18.83 28.45 13.53
CA ALA A 305 19.24 28.18 14.89
C ALA A 305 18.92 26.71 15.25
N CYS A 306 19.91 26.00 15.78
CA CYS A 306 19.77 24.59 16.10
C CYS A 306 18.77 24.41 17.26
N PRO A 307 17.76 23.54 17.13
CA PRO A 307 16.69 23.37 18.12
C PRO A 307 17.17 22.80 19.47
N CYS A 308 18.40 22.28 19.55
CA CYS A 308 19.01 21.82 20.80
C CYS A 308 19.42 22.94 21.77
N GLY A 309 19.12 24.21 21.44
CA GLY A 309 19.43 25.36 22.29
C GLY A 309 20.91 25.77 22.33
N SER A 310 21.75 25.25 21.43
CA SER A 310 23.20 25.55 21.41
C SER A 310 23.55 26.95 20.89
N GLY A 311 22.58 27.66 20.30
CA GLY A 311 22.79 28.95 19.63
C GLY A 311 23.59 28.87 18.32
N LYS A 312 23.99 27.67 17.88
CA LYS A 312 24.71 27.43 16.61
C LYS A 312 23.74 27.16 15.47
N LYS A 313 24.17 27.38 14.23
CA LYS A 313 23.42 26.94 13.04
C LYS A 313 23.27 25.42 13.03
N PHE A 314 22.12 24.87 12.60
CA PHE A 314 21.83 23.44 12.62
C PHE A 314 22.93 22.59 11.98
N LYS A 315 23.44 22.98 10.79
CA LYS A 315 24.55 22.29 10.11
C LYS A 315 25.89 22.23 10.85
N LYS A 316 26.07 23.09 11.85
CA LYS A 316 27.28 23.16 12.69
C LYS A 316 27.04 22.55 14.09
N CYS A 317 25.91 21.90 14.29
CA CYS A 317 25.51 21.29 15.55
C CYS A 317 24.87 19.92 15.30
N CYS A 318 23.58 19.72 15.61
CA CYS A 318 22.89 18.45 15.46
C CYS A 318 22.79 17.98 14.00
N GLY A 319 22.80 18.89 13.03
CA GLY A 319 22.84 18.58 11.60
C GLY A 319 24.26 18.50 11.04
N SER A 320 25.30 18.37 11.87
CA SER A 320 26.67 18.22 11.40
C SER A 320 26.98 16.75 11.06
N PRO A 321 27.81 16.46 10.05
CA PRO A 321 28.17 15.09 9.68
C PRO A 321 28.76 14.28 10.83
N ALA A 322 29.43 14.93 11.80
CA ALA A 322 30.02 14.28 12.95
C ALA A 322 29.02 13.83 14.03
N VAL A 323 27.76 14.27 13.95
CA VAL A 323 26.70 13.97 14.93
C VAL A 323 25.64 13.01 14.35
N LEU A 324 25.57 12.89 13.02
CA LEU A 324 24.59 12.07 12.31
C LEU A 324 25.08 10.63 12.00
N HIS A 325 26.20 10.21 12.60
CA HIS A 325 26.79 8.87 12.43
C HIS A 325 26.81 8.09 13.75
#